data_AF-A0A9D7APP7-F1
#
_entry.id   AF-A0A9D7APP7-F1
#
_cell.length_a   1.000
_cell.length_b   1.000
_cell.length_c   1.000
_cell.angle_alpha   90.00
_cell.angle_beta   90.00
_cell.angle_gamma   90.00
#
_symmetry.space_group_name_H-M   'P 1'
#
loop_
_entity.id
_entity.type
_entity.pdbx_description
1 polymer ?
#
loop_
_entity_poly.entity_id
_entity_poly.type
_entity_poly.pdbx_seq_one_letter_code
_entity_poly.pdbx_strand_id
1 'polypeptide(L)' 'MPAAPNAQASLERSETLVTEDSSMRIEETRVGGQIRRIRVIPKDGQAPYDIDPVTRQRIWKVAEF' A
#
# COMPACT_ATOMS: atom_id res chain seq x y z
N MET A 1 -24.30 -10.83 -5.65
CA MET A 1 -23.36 -11.92 -5.30
C MET A 1 -22.61 -11.49 -4.03
N PRO A 2 -22.77 -12.14 -2.87
CA PRO A 2 -22.06 -11.76 -1.63
C PRO A 2 -21.05 -12.84 -1.18
N ALA A 3 -19.77 -12.47 -0.95
CA ALA A 3 -18.86 -13.13 0.02
C ALA A 3 -17.44 -12.53 0.00
N ALA A 4 -16.98 -12.03 1.15
CA ALA A 4 -15.63 -12.21 1.74
C ALA A 4 -15.59 -11.55 3.14
N PRO A 5 -14.81 -12.06 4.11
CA PRO A 5 -15.30 -12.36 5.46
C PRO A 5 -14.76 -11.49 6.61
N ASN A 6 -15.57 -11.43 7.67
CA ASN A 6 -15.25 -11.33 9.10
C ASN A 6 -13.78 -11.16 9.55
N ALA A 7 -13.47 -10.08 10.27
CA ALA A 7 -12.46 -10.08 11.34
C ALA A 7 -12.63 -8.88 12.28
N GLN A 8 -13.47 -9.06 13.31
CA GLN A 8 -13.36 -8.30 14.54
C GLN A 8 -12.06 -8.74 15.24
N ALA A 9 -11.07 -7.86 15.30
CA ALA A 9 -9.96 -7.92 16.24
C ALA A 9 -9.69 -6.49 16.70
N SER A 10 -9.95 -6.18 17.96
CA SER A 10 -9.67 -4.86 18.52
C SER A 10 -8.16 -4.70 18.72
N LEU A 11 -7.34 -4.41 17.69
CA LEU A 11 -5.89 -4.14 17.84
C LEU A 11 -5.35 -3.45 16.57
N GLU A 12 -5.01 -2.15 16.68
CA GLU A 12 -4.55 -1.25 15.59
C GLU A 12 -5.42 -1.23 14.31
N ARG A 13 -6.31 -0.23 14.17
CA ARG A 13 -7.10 -0.02 12.95
C ARG A 13 -6.18 0.05 11.73
N SER A 14 -6.21 -0.98 10.89
CA SER A 14 -5.49 -0.99 9.62
C SER A 14 -6.37 -0.38 8.53
N GLU A 15 -6.01 0.83 8.11
CA GLU A 15 -6.70 1.61 7.09
C GLU A 15 -5.91 1.53 5.79
N THR A 16 -6.51 0.97 4.74
CA THR A 16 -5.92 1.00 3.39
C THR A 16 -6.59 2.10 2.58
N LEU A 17 -5.82 3.12 2.23
CA LEU A 17 -6.23 4.18 1.33
C LEU A 17 -5.75 3.83 -0.08
N VAL A 18 -6.68 3.79 -1.04
CA VAL A 18 -6.35 3.58 -2.45
C VAL A 18 -6.66 4.85 -3.19
N THR A 19 -5.63 5.48 -3.72
CA THR A 19 -5.72 6.66 -4.58
C THR A 19 -5.45 6.19 -6.00
N GLU A 20 -6.48 6.16 -6.82
CA GLU A 20 -6.35 5.80 -8.23
C GLU A 20 -6.41 7.05 -9.11
N ASP A 21 -5.36 7.22 -9.91
CA ASP A 21 -5.21 8.27 -10.90
C ASP A 21 -5.24 7.67 -12.33
N SER A 22 -5.32 8.53 -13.35
CA SER A 22 -5.29 8.12 -14.75
C SER A 22 -3.97 7.44 -15.12
N SER A 23 -2.85 7.84 -14.52
CA SER A 23 -1.52 7.30 -14.87
C SER A 23 -0.97 6.29 -13.87
N MET A 24 -1.52 6.21 -12.65
CA MET A 24 -1.00 5.35 -11.58
C MET A 24 -2.04 5.06 -10.51
N ARG A 25 -1.85 3.97 -9.77
CA ARG A 25 -2.60 3.63 -8.56
C ARG A 25 -1.66 3.61 -7.38
N ILE A 26 -2.03 4.29 -6.31
CA ILE A 26 -1.27 4.38 -5.07
C ILE A 26 -2.09 3.71 -3.98
N GLU A 27 -1.48 2.79 -3.24
CA GLU A 27 -2.08 2.07 -2.12
C GLU A 27 -1.29 2.38 -0.85
N GLU A 28 -1.88 3.13 0.07
CA GLU A 28 -1.28 3.45 1.36
C GLU A 28 -1.91 2.57 2.44
N THR A 29 -1.11 1.78 3.15
CA THR A 29 -1.55 1.02 4.31
C THR A 29 -1.13 1.76 5.58
N ARG A 30 -2.10 2.12 6.40
CA ARG A 30 -1.94 2.76 7.71
C ARG A 30 -2.38 1.80 8.79
N VAL A 31 -1.68 1.76 9.92
CA VAL A 31 -2.00 0.86 11.03
C VAL A 31 -1.91 1.66 12.31
N GLY A 32 -3.03 1.77 13.04
CA GLY A 32 -3.09 2.57 14.28
C GLY A 32 -2.84 4.08 14.06
N GLY A 33 -3.16 4.60 12.87
CA GLY A 33 -2.92 6.01 12.52
C GLY A 33 -1.53 6.31 11.94
N GLN A 34 -0.62 5.34 11.91
CA GLN A 34 0.71 5.49 11.31
C GLN A 34 0.75 4.85 9.92
N ILE A 35 1.26 5.57 8.91
CA ILE A 35 1.47 4.99 7.58
C ILE A 35 2.57 3.94 7.71
N ARG A 36 2.24 2.69 7.37
CA ARG A 36 3.14 1.53 7.46
C ARG A 36 3.80 1.26 6.10
N ARG A 37 3.08 1.51 4.99
CA ARG A 37 3.58 1.25 3.63
C ARG A 37 2.83 2.08 2.62
N ILE A 38 3.52 2.51 1.57
CA ILE A 38 2.91 3.12 0.39
C ILE A 38 3.38 2.30 -0.81
N ARG A 39 2.46 1.74 -1.59
CA ARG A 39 2.75 1.03 -2.82
C ARG A 39 2.27 1.87 -3.99
N VAL A 40 3.13 2.07 -4.97
CA VAL A 40 2.79 2.76 -6.21
C VAL A 40 2.80 1.74 -7.35
N ILE A 41 1.70 1.71 -8.09
CA ILE A 41 1.45 0.83 -9.23
C ILE A 41 1.19 1.73 -10.44
N PRO A 42 2.22 2.08 -11.20
CA PRO A 42 2.04 2.82 -12.44
C PRO A 42 1.19 2.02 -13.43
N LYS A 43 0.30 2.70 -14.16
CA LYS A 43 -0.49 2.09 -15.25
C LYS A 43 0.27 2.13 -16.59
N ASP A 44 1.32 2.94 -16.69
CA ASP A 44 2.14 3.18 -17.88
C ASP A 44 3.15 2.05 -18.20
N GLY A 45 2.98 0.85 -17.62
CA GLY A 45 3.91 -0.28 -17.81
C GLY A 45 5.19 -0.21 -16.98
N GLN A 46 5.36 0.81 -16.14
CA GLN A 46 6.43 0.89 -15.16
C GLN A 46 6.22 -0.13 -14.02
N ALA A 47 7.32 -0.69 -13.51
CA ALA A 47 7.26 -1.66 -12.42
C ALA A 47 6.70 -1.03 -11.13
N PRO A 48 5.80 -1.71 -10.42
CA PRO A 48 5.31 -1.24 -9.14
C PRO A 48 6.46 -1.17 -8.13
N TYR A 49 6.41 -0.17 -7.25
CA TYR A 49 7.42 0.05 -6.24
C TYR A 49 6.80 0.42 -4.91
N ASP A 50 7.51 0.10 -3.85
CA ASP A 50 7.11 0.47 -2.50
C ASP A 50 7.88 1.72 -2.07
N ILE A 51 7.26 2.55 -1.26
CA ILE A 51 7.85 3.72 -0.62
C ILE A 51 7.73 3.52 0.88
N ASP A 52 8.85 3.72 1.57
CA ASP A 52 8.89 3.76 3.01
C ASP A 52 8.29 5.10 3.50
N PRO A 53 7.23 5.09 4.29
CA PRO A 53 6.59 6.33 4.74
C PRO A 53 7.41 7.09 5.80
N VAL A 54 8.35 6.43 6.48
CA VAL A 54 9.18 7.03 7.54
C VAL A 54 10.33 7.82 6.94
N THR A 55 11.07 7.20 6.03
CA THR A 55 12.23 7.80 5.34
C THR A 55 11.84 8.52 4.05
N ARG A 56 10.59 8.33 3.57
CA ARG A 56 10.09 8.81 2.27
C ARG A 56 10.95 8.34 1.09
N GLN A 57 11.67 7.24 1.26
CA GLN A 57 12.52 6.68 0.21
C GLN A 57 11.80 5.57 -0.54
N ARG A 58 12.04 5.51 -1.85
CA ARG A 58 11.60 4.40 -2.69
C ARG A 58 12.36 3.14 -2.26
N ILE A 59 11.65 2.18 -1.70
CA ILE A 59 12.19 0.85 -1.43
C ILE A 59 12.11 0.07 -2.73
N TRP A 60 13.27 -0.12 -3.35
CA TRP A 60 13.42 -1.16 -4.34
C TRP A 60 13.52 -2.47 -3.57
N LYS A 61 12.54 -3.36 -3.73
CA LYS A 61 12.77 -4.77 -3.47
C LYS A 61 13.78 -5.25 -4.50
N VAL A 62 15.06 -5.01 -4.25
CA VAL A 62 16.12 -5.79 -4.88
C VAL A 62 15.89 -7.21 -4.39
N ALA A 63 15.45 -8.07 -5.30
CA ALA A 63 15.57 -9.50 -5.07
C ALA A 63 17.07 -9.76 -5.03
N GLU A 64 17.63 -9.96 -3.83
CA GLU A 64 18.96 -10.52 -3.69
C GLU A 64 18.94 -11.90 -4.36
N PHE A 65 19.92 -12.12 -5.24
CA PHE A 65 20.08 -13.28 -6.11
C PHE A 65 20.49 -14.54 -5.34
#